data_AF-A0A2N6N8A6-F1
#
_entry.id   AF-A0A2N6N8A6-F1
#
_cell.length_a   1.000
_cell.length_b   1.000
_cell.length_c   1.000
_cell.angle_alpha   90.00
_cell.angle_beta   90.00
_cell.angle_gamma   90.00
#
_symmetry.space_group_name_H-M   'P 1'
#
loop_
_entity.id
_entity.type
_entity.pdbx_description
1 polymer ?
#
loop_
_entity_poly.entity_id
_entity_poly.type
_entity_poly.pdbx_seq_one_letter_code
_entity_poly.pdbx_strand_id
1 'polypeptide(L)'
;MERPAYSNAAFNVLAMALEAATGKNYTQMVKEMLSTNLGMKDTLPSPGCDNKAVIPSVESNWGTDFGYSAPSGGLVSTTSDLSKFMHRLLARSLGLSPIQTRQWLKPDAFGGSTSTAVGMPWEIFRPADLVPKHPHPITIYGKNGGALGYRSQISVLDEYGIALIVLSAGAMNAQPLLTDAMLAKFVPAIDEVSRKQADHDYARNFGTNCNGGNSSVIANITFKQDIDSLTVSSFHLNGSDMLASIPEMWNLTMGQYSSPVGPKLRLFPSDMVKQTKVQHETLTSEMWLLWPELIDGERSDLPGAGPEHANCMTWTIGDWVHYGGQPIDRVLFYRDENGKVVGFEAPFLRTGILRP
;
A
#
# COMPACT_ATOMS: atom_id res chain seq x y z
N MET A 1 9.13 -11.06 -26.27
CA MET A 1 8.78 -10.48 -24.95
C MET A 1 10.01 -9.77 -24.46
N GLU A 2 9.98 -8.44 -24.37
CA GLU A 2 11.09 -7.66 -23.84
C GLU A 2 11.16 -7.83 -22.32
N ARG A 3 12.37 -7.86 -21.76
CA ARG A 3 12.60 -7.96 -20.31
C ARG A 3 13.23 -6.67 -19.81
N PRO A 4 12.89 -6.20 -18.60
CA PRO A 4 13.53 -5.02 -18.04
C PRO A 4 15.02 -5.27 -17.83
N ALA A 5 15.84 -4.28 -18.17
CA ALA A 5 17.28 -4.30 -17.96
C ALA A 5 17.73 -2.96 -17.36
N TYR A 6 18.52 -3.02 -16.28
CA TYR A 6 19.07 -1.83 -15.65
C TYR A 6 20.15 -1.19 -16.54
N SER A 7 20.10 0.13 -16.71
CA SER A 7 21.09 0.86 -17.52
C SER A 7 21.32 2.27 -16.98
N ASN A 8 22.52 2.52 -16.46
CA ASN A 8 22.96 3.88 -16.10
C ASN A 8 22.90 4.83 -17.29
N ALA A 9 23.27 4.34 -18.49
CA ALA A 9 23.21 5.13 -19.70
C ALA A 9 21.78 5.58 -20.04
N ALA A 10 20.77 4.74 -19.77
CA ALA A 10 19.37 5.10 -20.01
C ALA A 10 18.92 6.28 -19.12
N PHE A 11 19.35 6.32 -17.85
CA PHE A 11 19.07 7.46 -16.97
C PHE A 11 19.79 8.74 -17.43
N ASN A 12 21.01 8.62 -17.96
CA ASN A 12 21.71 9.77 -18.55
C ASN A 12 20.98 10.29 -19.80
N VAL A 13 20.50 9.40 -20.68
CA VAL A 13 19.70 9.78 -21.85
C VAL A 13 18.39 10.43 -21.45
N LEU A 14 17.71 9.91 -20.42
CA LEU A 14 16.50 10.54 -19.87
C LEU A 14 16.77 11.97 -19.40
N ALA A 15 17.87 12.20 -18.67
CA ALA A 15 18.23 13.54 -18.23
C ALA A 15 18.56 14.49 -19.39
N MET A 16 19.26 14.01 -20.43
CA MET A 16 19.53 14.80 -21.63
C MET A 16 18.24 15.17 -22.39
N ALA A 17 17.29 14.24 -22.48
CA ALA A 17 15.99 14.49 -23.10
C ALA A 17 15.18 15.52 -22.29
N LEU A 18 15.20 15.44 -20.95
CA LEU A 18 14.58 16.43 -20.08
C LEU A 18 15.23 17.80 -20.25
N GLU A 19 16.57 17.87 -20.27
CA GLU A 19 17.30 19.12 -20.49
C GLU A 19 16.94 19.78 -21.82
N ALA A 20 16.86 19.00 -22.90
CA ALA A 20 16.42 19.50 -24.21
C ALA A 20 14.96 19.98 -24.19
N ALA A 21 14.08 19.30 -23.47
CA ALA A 21 12.65 19.63 -23.40
C ALA A 21 12.36 20.85 -22.51
N THR A 22 13.11 21.04 -21.42
CA THR A 22 12.86 22.09 -20.44
C THR A 22 13.80 23.29 -20.56
N GLY A 23 14.90 23.16 -21.30
CA GLY A 23 15.97 24.16 -21.38
C GLY A 23 16.73 24.34 -20.06
N LYS A 24 16.63 23.38 -19.13
CA LYS A 24 17.26 23.41 -17.80
C LYS A 24 18.22 22.26 -17.67
N ASN A 25 19.45 22.52 -17.26
CA ASN A 25 20.42 21.44 -17.02
C ASN A 25 20.05 20.62 -15.77
N TYR A 26 20.67 19.45 -15.61
CA TYR A 26 20.37 18.53 -14.50
C TYR A 26 20.45 19.19 -13.12
N THR A 27 21.48 20.00 -12.86
CA THR A 27 21.65 20.71 -11.59
C THR A 27 20.52 21.69 -11.32
N GLN A 28 20.07 22.43 -12.34
CA GLN A 28 18.93 23.33 -12.24
C GLN A 28 17.64 22.56 -11.95
N MET A 29 17.40 21.46 -12.65
CA MET A 29 16.23 20.60 -12.44
C MET A 29 16.19 20.02 -11.02
N VAL A 30 17.31 19.47 -10.53
CA VAL A 30 17.42 18.93 -9.17
C VAL A 30 17.17 20.03 -8.13
N LYS A 31 17.78 21.21 -8.31
CA LYS A 31 17.58 22.33 -7.39
C LYS A 31 16.12 22.76 -7.33
N GLU A 32 15.46 22.90 -8.47
CA GLU A 32 14.06 23.31 -8.54
C GLU A 32 13.13 22.25 -7.94
N MET A 33 13.25 21.00 -8.39
CA MET A 33 12.37 19.92 -7.97
C MET A 33 12.55 19.54 -6.50
N LEU A 34 13.79 19.50 -6.00
CA LEU A 34 14.07 19.01 -4.65
C LEU A 34 14.26 20.15 -3.66
N SER A 35 15.22 21.04 -3.90
CA SER A 35 15.51 22.11 -2.94
C SER A 35 14.40 23.16 -2.87
N THR A 36 13.89 23.64 -4.00
CA THR A 36 12.88 24.70 -4.02
C THR A 36 11.50 24.16 -3.67
N ASN A 37 11.04 23.10 -4.36
CA ASN A 37 9.66 22.62 -4.21
C ASN A 37 9.46 21.72 -2.97
N LEU A 38 10.46 20.93 -2.58
CA LEU A 38 10.36 19.98 -1.47
C LEU A 38 11.17 20.39 -0.23
N GLY A 39 11.90 21.50 -0.30
CA GLY A 39 12.73 21.98 0.81
C GLY A 39 13.92 21.07 1.13
N MET A 40 14.36 20.26 0.16
CA MET A 40 15.51 19.35 0.28
C MET A 40 16.82 20.08 -0.03
N LYS A 41 17.28 20.91 0.91
CA LYS A 41 18.39 21.87 0.71
C LYS A 41 19.78 21.23 0.69
N ASP A 42 19.90 20.02 1.23
CA ASP A 42 21.14 19.25 1.32
C ASP A 42 21.13 18.07 0.33
N THR A 43 20.24 18.13 -0.67
CA THR A 43 20.20 17.19 -1.78
C THR A 43 20.65 17.87 -3.07
N LEU A 44 21.80 17.45 -3.58
CA LEU A 44 22.44 18.06 -4.76
C LEU A 44 23.25 17.04 -5.56
N PRO A 45 23.54 17.31 -6.83
CA PRO A 45 24.53 16.54 -7.59
C PRO A 45 25.90 16.61 -6.91
N SER A 46 26.68 15.53 -7.02
CA SER A 46 28.08 15.42 -6.60
C SER A 46 28.92 16.63 -7.06
N PRO A 47 29.99 17.00 -6.35
CA PRO A 47 30.69 16.24 -5.31
C PRO A 47 30.17 16.42 -3.87
N GLY A 48 29.17 17.27 -3.65
CA GLY A 48 28.67 17.56 -2.30
C GLY A 48 29.40 18.70 -1.58
N CYS A 49 29.27 18.77 -0.26
CA CYS A 49 29.93 19.76 0.59
C CYS A 49 30.63 19.09 1.77
N ASP A 50 31.95 19.23 1.87
CA ASP A 50 32.78 18.53 2.88
C ASP A 50 32.34 18.81 4.32
N ASN A 51 31.93 20.04 4.61
CA ASN A 51 31.51 20.46 5.94
C ASN A 51 30.20 19.81 6.44
N LYS A 52 29.45 19.16 5.55
CA LYS A 52 28.19 18.46 5.84
C LYS A 52 28.28 16.96 5.64
N ALA A 53 29.43 16.48 5.19
CA ALA A 53 29.61 15.12 4.71
C ALA A 53 29.94 14.15 5.84
N VAL A 54 29.47 12.92 5.69
CA VAL A 54 30.05 11.77 6.40
C VAL A 54 31.08 11.16 5.46
N ILE A 55 32.36 11.45 5.70
CA ILE A 55 33.47 10.93 4.89
C ILE A 55 34.04 9.71 5.60
N PRO A 56 33.97 8.51 5.01
CA PRO A 56 34.46 7.31 5.68
C PRO A 56 36.00 7.28 5.67
N SER A 57 36.58 6.55 6.61
CA SER A 57 38.04 6.36 6.69
C SER A 57 38.59 5.36 5.67
N VAL A 58 37.75 4.80 4.80
CA VAL A 58 38.12 3.90 3.71
C VAL A 58 38.18 4.66 2.39
N GLU A 59 38.81 4.07 1.37
CA GLU A 59 38.71 4.60 0.01
C GLU A 59 37.25 4.75 -0.40
N SER A 60 36.90 5.92 -0.94
CA SER A 60 35.53 6.25 -1.28
C SER A 60 35.44 7.20 -2.47
N ASN A 61 34.25 7.26 -3.06
CA ASN A 61 33.92 8.21 -4.13
C ASN A 61 33.59 9.62 -3.62
N TRP A 62 33.82 9.93 -2.33
CA TRP A 62 33.59 11.30 -1.85
C TRP A 62 34.46 12.29 -2.62
N GLY A 63 33.90 13.46 -2.95
CA GLY A 63 34.61 14.48 -3.72
C GLY A 63 34.68 14.22 -5.24
N THR A 64 34.25 13.05 -5.72
CA THR A 64 34.19 12.77 -7.17
C THR A 64 33.04 13.56 -7.79
N ASP A 65 33.31 14.32 -8.85
CA ASP A 65 32.26 14.89 -9.70
C ASP A 65 31.84 13.87 -10.76
N PHE A 66 30.60 13.39 -10.67
CA PHE A 66 30.04 12.41 -11.61
C PHE A 66 29.64 13.03 -12.96
N GLY A 67 29.59 14.37 -13.08
CA GLY A 67 29.30 15.07 -14.33
C GLY A 67 28.05 14.55 -15.04
N TYR A 68 28.18 14.16 -16.32
CA TYR A 68 27.09 13.59 -17.12
C TYR A 68 26.52 12.27 -16.57
N SER A 69 27.23 11.59 -15.66
CA SER A 69 26.74 10.38 -14.99
C SER A 69 25.97 10.67 -13.71
N ALA A 70 25.89 11.92 -13.26
CA ALA A 70 25.14 12.31 -12.06
C ALA A 70 23.66 11.86 -12.06
N PRO A 71 22.93 11.86 -13.19
CA PRO A 71 21.56 11.34 -13.24
C PRO A 71 21.42 9.85 -12.90
N SER A 72 22.46 9.06 -13.15
CA SER A 72 22.44 7.61 -12.90
C SER A 72 22.72 7.21 -11.44
N GLY A 73 23.26 8.12 -10.62
CA GLY A 73 23.61 7.81 -9.23
C GLY A 73 24.53 8.79 -8.51
N GLY A 74 24.68 10.02 -9.01
CA GLY A 74 25.59 11.02 -8.44
C GLY A 74 24.92 12.05 -7.52
N LEU A 75 23.74 11.78 -6.98
CA LEU A 75 23.15 12.66 -5.96
C LEU A 75 23.74 12.35 -4.58
N VAL A 76 24.07 13.40 -3.83
CA VAL A 76 24.27 13.31 -2.39
C VAL A 76 23.02 13.84 -1.68
N SER A 77 22.71 13.30 -0.51
CA SER A 77 21.54 13.69 0.29
C SER A 77 21.76 13.38 1.78
N THR A 78 20.78 13.75 2.60
CA THR A 78 20.72 13.46 4.04
C THR A 78 19.46 12.67 4.36
N THR A 79 19.45 11.96 5.50
CA THR A 79 18.21 11.33 5.98
C THR A 79 17.09 12.35 6.19
N SER A 80 17.40 13.54 6.70
CA SER A 80 16.44 14.64 6.86
C SER A 80 15.74 15.02 5.55
N ASP A 81 16.50 15.18 4.46
CA ASP A 81 15.92 15.53 3.17
C ASP A 81 15.15 14.38 2.52
N LEU A 82 15.71 13.17 2.54
CA LEU A 82 15.02 11.98 2.05
C LEU A 82 13.73 11.72 2.83
N SER A 83 13.69 11.99 4.14
CA SER A 83 12.48 11.90 4.95
C SER A 83 11.41 12.90 4.51
N LYS A 84 11.78 14.13 4.08
CA LYS A 84 10.81 15.07 3.51
C LYS A 84 10.20 14.52 2.23
N PHE A 85 11.01 13.99 1.32
CA PHE A 85 10.52 13.37 0.10
C PHE A 85 9.58 12.21 0.41
N MET A 86 10.01 11.28 1.26
CA MET A 86 9.22 10.10 1.61
C MET A 86 7.91 10.47 2.32
N HIS A 87 7.95 11.45 3.22
CA HIS A 87 6.74 11.97 3.85
C HIS A 87 5.76 12.54 2.82
N ARG A 88 6.25 13.33 1.85
CA ARG A 88 5.42 13.88 0.77
C ARG A 88 4.87 12.78 -0.15
N LEU A 89 5.65 11.73 -0.42
CA LEU A 89 5.21 10.55 -1.19
C LEU A 89 4.03 9.86 -0.49
N LEU A 90 4.19 9.54 0.79
CA LEU A 90 3.18 8.86 1.60
C LEU A 90 1.93 9.72 1.79
N ALA A 91 2.11 11.02 2.03
CA ALA A 91 1.03 11.99 2.13
C ALA A 91 0.41 12.40 0.79
N ARG A 92 0.81 11.78 -0.33
CA ARG A 92 0.31 12.06 -1.69
C ARG A 92 0.38 13.55 -2.08
N SER A 93 1.48 14.21 -1.69
CA SER A 93 1.67 15.67 -1.83
C SER A 93 2.97 16.07 -2.53
N LEU A 94 3.50 15.20 -3.41
CA LEU A 94 4.67 15.48 -4.26
C LEU A 94 4.37 16.40 -5.47
N GLY A 95 3.16 16.97 -5.56
CA GLY A 95 2.70 17.69 -6.75
C GLY A 95 2.08 16.77 -7.83
N LEU A 96 1.98 15.47 -7.55
CA LEU A 96 1.17 14.52 -8.29
C LEU A 96 -0.20 14.38 -7.64
N SER A 97 -1.24 14.10 -8.43
CA SER A 97 -2.54 13.69 -7.87
C SER A 97 -2.39 12.35 -7.11
N PRO A 98 -3.26 12.07 -6.11
CA PRO A 98 -3.22 10.78 -5.41
C PRO A 98 -3.32 9.56 -6.34
N ILE A 99 -4.03 9.68 -7.46
CA ILE A 99 -4.13 8.61 -8.48
C ILE A 99 -2.78 8.40 -9.16
N GLN A 100 -2.13 9.49 -9.60
CA GLN A 100 -0.81 9.41 -10.23
C GLN A 100 0.24 8.84 -9.28
N THR A 101 0.23 9.23 -7.99
CA THR A 101 1.15 8.64 -7.01
C THR A 101 0.90 7.15 -6.80
N ARG A 102 -0.36 6.70 -6.74
CA ARG A 102 -0.68 5.26 -6.66
C ARG A 102 -0.24 4.50 -7.89
N GLN A 103 -0.43 5.07 -9.08
CA GLN A 103 0.06 4.49 -10.34
C GLN A 103 1.59 4.41 -10.37
N TRP A 104 2.26 5.43 -9.83
CA TRP A 104 3.71 5.47 -9.76
C TRP A 104 4.30 4.35 -8.88
N LEU A 105 3.55 3.89 -7.88
CA LEU A 105 3.87 2.74 -7.02
C LEU A 105 3.25 1.42 -7.55
N LYS A 106 3.07 1.27 -8.87
CA LYS A 106 2.70 -0.03 -9.47
C LYS A 106 3.89 -0.65 -10.21
N PRO A 107 3.95 -1.99 -10.28
CA PRO A 107 4.92 -2.67 -11.12
C PRO A 107 4.60 -2.43 -12.60
N ASP A 108 5.63 -2.22 -13.40
CA ASP A 108 5.55 -2.16 -14.86
C ASP A 108 5.90 -3.52 -15.49
N ALA A 109 6.82 -4.28 -14.86
CA ALA A 109 7.21 -5.60 -15.31
C ALA A 109 7.58 -6.50 -14.12
N PHE A 110 7.32 -7.81 -14.25
CA PHE A 110 7.84 -8.80 -13.32
C PHE A 110 9.36 -8.96 -13.45
N GLY A 111 10.01 -9.23 -12.33
CA GLY A 111 11.43 -9.53 -12.26
C GLY A 111 11.74 -11.00 -12.60
N GLY A 112 12.97 -11.42 -12.32
CA GLY A 112 13.39 -12.80 -12.52
C GLY A 112 12.90 -13.79 -11.47
N SER A 113 12.15 -13.34 -10.45
CA SER A 113 11.60 -14.17 -9.38
C SER A 113 10.11 -13.92 -9.19
N THR A 114 9.41 -14.84 -8.56
CA THR A 114 7.96 -14.75 -8.29
C THR A 114 7.60 -13.63 -7.30
N SER A 115 8.57 -13.14 -6.52
CA SER A 115 8.38 -12.12 -5.50
C SER A 115 8.94 -10.76 -5.87
N THR A 116 9.45 -10.57 -7.09
CA THR A 116 10.07 -9.31 -7.52
C THR A 116 9.43 -8.73 -8.77
N ALA A 117 9.37 -7.41 -8.82
CA ALA A 117 8.93 -6.63 -9.96
C ALA A 117 9.72 -5.32 -10.03
N VAL A 118 9.63 -4.64 -11.16
CA VAL A 118 10.22 -3.32 -11.36
C VAL A 118 9.14 -2.35 -11.84
N GLY A 119 9.20 -1.11 -11.36
CA GLY A 119 8.41 0.01 -11.85
C GLY A 119 9.32 1.16 -12.31
N MET A 120 8.78 2.38 -12.39
CA MET A 120 9.53 3.57 -12.78
C MET A 120 9.91 4.45 -11.57
N PRO A 121 11.09 4.36 -10.93
CA PRO A 121 12.18 3.41 -11.08
C PRO A 121 12.22 2.37 -9.94
N TRP A 122 11.08 2.10 -9.30
CA TRP A 122 11.00 1.30 -8.07
C TRP A 122 11.45 -0.15 -8.27
N GLU A 123 12.28 -0.63 -7.35
CA GLU A 123 12.59 -2.05 -7.16
C GLU A 123 11.55 -2.62 -6.20
N ILE A 124 10.66 -3.49 -6.66
CA ILE A 124 9.51 -3.94 -5.87
C ILE A 124 9.73 -5.38 -5.47
N PHE A 125 9.57 -5.68 -4.18
CA PHE A 125 9.65 -7.05 -3.68
C PHE A 125 8.62 -7.31 -2.58
N ARG A 126 8.20 -8.57 -2.45
CA ARG A 126 7.07 -8.99 -1.59
C ARG A 126 7.43 -10.20 -0.71
N PRO A 127 8.25 -10.03 0.35
CA PRO A 127 8.53 -11.11 1.31
C PRO A 127 7.25 -11.54 2.04
N ALA A 128 7.08 -12.84 2.24
CA ALA A 128 5.87 -13.41 2.87
C ALA A 128 6.06 -13.73 4.36
N ASP A 129 7.30 -13.69 4.85
CA ASP A 129 7.73 -14.16 6.16
C ASP A 129 8.16 -13.02 7.10
N LEU A 130 7.99 -11.76 6.69
CA LEU A 130 8.43 -10.60 7.45
C LEU A 130 7.61 -10.35 8.72
N VAL A 131 6.40 -10.92 8.80
CA VAL A 131 5.43 -10.77 9.91
C VAL A 131 4.99 -12.15 10.43
N PRO A 132 5.86 -12.91 11.13
CA PRO A 132 5.62 -14.33 11.41
C PRO A 132 4.43 -14.63 12.33
N LYS A 133 3.96 -13.65 13.13
CA LYS A 133 2.76 -13.80 13.97
C LYS A 133 1.47 -13.82 13.14
N HIS A 134 1.47 -13.11 12.02
CA HIS A 134 0.33 -12.93 11.12
C HIS A 134 0.83 -13.01 9.67
N PRO A 135 1.25 -14.19 9.18
CA PRO A 135 1.99 -14.30 7.92
C PRO A 135 1.19 -13.78 6.72
N HIS A 136 1.71 -12.77 6.04
CA HIS A 136 1.20 -12.29 4.76
C HIS A 136 2.30 -11.56 3.97
N PRO A 137 2.18 -11.47 2.63
CA PRO A 137 3.14 -10.72 1.82
C PRO A 137 3.09 -9.23 2.12
N ILE A 138 4.24 -8.64 2.46
CA ILE A 138 4.40 -7.19 2.62
C ILE A 138 5.03 -6.61 1.37
N THR A 139 4.37 -5.66 0.71
CA THR A 139 4.93 -5.04 -0.50
C THR A 139 5.90 -3.92 -0.12
N ILE A 140 7.16 -4.04 -0.56
CA ILE A 140 8.20 -3.04 -0.32
C ILE A 140 8.59 -2.41 -1.66
N TYR A 141 8.44 -1.09 -1.75
CA TYR A 141 8.91 -0.28 -2.88
C TYR A 141 10.28 0.29 -2.53
N GLY A 142 11.30 -0.32 -3.09
CA GLY A 142 12.69 -0.05 -2.81
C GLY A 142 13.37 0.83 -3.86
N LYS A 143 14.42 1.51 -3.42
CA LYS A 143 15.50 1.88 -4.33
C LYS A 143 16.82 1.83 -3.58
N ASN A 144 17.72 0.95 -4.06
CA ASN A 144 19.09 0.93 -3.59
C ASN A 144 19.99 1.89 -4.39
N GLY A 145 21.12 2.26 -3.78
CA GLY A 145 22.19 3.01 -4.41
C GLY A 145 23.57 2.59 -3.89
N GLY A 146 24.60 2.74 -4.73
CA GLY A 146 25.96 2.38 -4.38
C GLY A 146 26.99 3.19 -5.16
N ALA A 147 27.93 3.77 -4.42
CA ALA A 147 29.20 4.30 -4.90
C ALA A 147 30.31 3.74 -4.00
N LEU A 148 31.59 3.76 -4.39
CA LEU A 148 32.65 3.24 -3.54
C LEU A 148 32.61 3.94 -2.17
N GLY A 149 32.59 3.15 -1.10
CA GLY A 149 32.49 3.66 0.27
C GLY A 149 31.11 4.19 0.69
N TYR A 150 30.08 4.15 -0.16
CA TYR A 150 28.73 4.64 0.14
C TYR A 150 27.64 3.70 -0.36
N ARG A 151 26.65 3.44 0.49
CA ARG A 151 25.45 2.68 0.12
C ARG A 151 24.21 3.34 0.70
N SER A 152 23.10 3.20 -0.03
CA SER A 152 21.80 3.71 0.39
C SER A 152 20.69 2.72 0.07
N GLN A 153 19.65 2.74 0.90
CA GLN A 153 18.37 2.11 0.63
C GLN A 153 17.27 3.04 1.10
N ILE A 154 16.26 3.17 0.25
CA ILE A 154 14.95 3.64 0.61
C ILE A 154 13.99 2.45 0.47
N SER A 155 13.15 2.24 1.47
CA SER A 155 12.12 1.19 1.46
C SER A 155 10.79 1.78 1.89
N VAL A 156 9.83 1.87 0.98
CA VAL A 156 8.49 2.38 1.24
C VAL A 156 7.53 1.20 1.43
N LEU A 157 6.84 1.20 2.56
CA LEU A 157 5.76 0.26 2.89
C LEU A 157 4.46 1.06 2.84
N ASP A 158 3.92 1.21 1.62
CA ASP A 158 2.81 2.11 1.35
C ASP A 158 1.55 1.73 2.14
N GLU A 159 1.30 0.42 2.29
CA GLU A 159 0.20 -0.18 3.05
C GLU A 159 0.21 0.21 4.54
N TYR A 160 1.39 0.47 5.11
CA TYR A 160 1.54 0.93 6.49
C TYR A 160 1.75 2.44 6.62
N GLY A 161 1.86 3.17 5.50
CA GLY A 161 2.15 4.60 5.52
C GLY A 161 3.54 4.94 6.06
N ILE A 162 4.53 4.05 5.87
CA ILE A 162 5.88 4.18 6.46
C ILE A 162 6.96 4.05 5.39
N ALA A 163 8.07 4.77 5.57
CA ALA A 163 9.29 4.59 4.79
C ALA A 163 10.51 4.48 5.69
N LEU A 164 11.43 3.59 5.35
CA LEU A 164 12.73 3.42 5.99
C LEU A 164 13.83 3.94 5.07
N ILE A 165 14.76 4.71 5.63
CA ILE A 165 15.92 5.26 4.92
C ILE A 165 17.17 4.82 5.67
N VAL A 166 18.01 4.02 5.01
CA VAL A 166 19.26 3.49 5.59
C VAL A 166 20.42 3.91 4.70
N LEU A 167 21.23 4.84 5.20
CA LEU A 167 22.44 5.34 4.54
C LEU A 167 23.67 4.85 5.31
N SER A 168 24.73 4.47 4.60
CA SER A 168 26.00 4.10 5.22
C SER A 168 27.18 4.68 4.46
N ALA A 169 28.19 5.12 5.21
CA ALA A 169 29.52 5.46 4.70
C ALA A 169 30.54 4.48 5.31
N GLY A 170 31.33 3.81 4.47
CA GLY A 170 32.31 2.80 4.89
C GLY A 170 32.09 1.46 4.20
N ALA A 171 32.01 0.38 4.99
CA ALA A 171 31.91 -0.98 4.48
C ALA A 171 30.63 -1.21 3.66
N MET A 172 30.79 -1.53 2.38
CA MET A 172 29.67 -1.63 1.43
C MET A 172 28.68 -2.76 1.73
N ASN A 173 29.05 -3.74 2.54
CA ASN A 173 28.20 -4.85 2.96
C ASN A 173 27.39 -4.55 4.23
N ALA A 174 27.70 -3.47 4.96
CA ALA A 174 26.98 -3.12 6.18
C ALA A 174 25.52 -2.71 5.88
N GLN A 175 25.30 -2.03 4.76
CA GLN A 175 24.02 -1.42 4.45
C GLN A 175 22.88 -2.42 4.21
N PRO A 176 23.05 -3.51 3.42
CA PRO A 176 22.00 -4.52 3.28
C PRO A 176 21.67 -5.18 4.61
N LEU A 177 22.68 -5.52 5.42
CA LEU A 177 22.48 -6.12 6.74
C LEU A 177 21.71 -5.20 7.70
N LEU A 178 22.02 -3.90 7.68
CA LEU A 178 21.28 -2.91 8.45
C LEU A 178 19.83 -2.78 7.96
N THR A 179 19.61 -2.82 6.64
CA THR A 179 18.26 -2.77 6.05
C THR A 179 17.44 -3.98 6.49
N ASP A 180 17.99 -5.18 6.41
CA ASP A 180 17.31 -6.42 6.84
C ASP A 180 16.96 -6.36 8.32
N ALA A 181 17.92 -5.94 9.17
CA ALA A 181 17.68 -5.80 10.61
C ALA A 181 16.58 -4.77 10.91
N MET A 182 16.55 -3.64 10.20
CA MET A 182 15.52 -2.62 10.35
C MET A 182 14.15 -3.15 9.92
N LEU A 183 14.05 -3.78 8.75
CA LEU A 183 12.78 -4.35 8.27
C LEU A 183 12.28 -5.44 9.23
N ALA A 184 13.13 -6.39 9.61
CA ALA A 184 12.78 -7.48 10.52
C ALA A 184 12.39 -7.00 11.92
N LYS A 185 12.86 -5.83 12.35
CA LYS A 185 12.51 -5.28 13.66
C LYS A 185 11.26 -4.41 13.63
N PHE A 186 11.15 -3.51 12.65
CA PHE A 186 10.10 -2.50 12.62
C PHE A 186 8.82 -3.02 12.00
N VAL A 187 8.88 -3.82 10.93
CA VAL A 187 7.67 -4.25 10.22
C VAL A 187 6.75 -5.10 11.09
N PRO A 188 7.22 -6.11 11.86
CA PRO A 188 6.37 -6.81 12.83
C PRO A 188 5.74 -5.91 13.90
N ALA A 189 6.48 -4.90 14.35
CA ALA A 189 5.99 -3.99 15.39
C ALA A 189 4.92 -3.04 14.84
N ILE A 190 5.11 -2.56 13.62
CA ILE A 190 4.13 -1.75 12.88
C ILE A 190 2.87 -2.57 12.65
N ASP A 191 3.01 -3.80 12.14
CA ASP A 191 1.88 -4.71 11.93
C ASP A 191 1.06 -4.90 13.21
N GLU A 192 1.72 -5.19 14.34
CA GLU A 192 1.04 -5.37 15.62
C GLU A 192 0.29 -4.11 16.08
N VAL A 193 0.84 -2.92 15.84
CA VAL A 193 0.18 -1.64 16.17
C VAL A 193 -0.99 -1.37 15.24
N SER A 194 -0.82 -1.54 13.92
CA SER A 194 -1.89 -1.39 12.93
C SER A 194 -3.06 -2.34 13.22
N ARG A 195 -2.75 -3.56 13.64
CA ARG A 195 -3.73 -4.54 14.09
C ARG A 195 -4.51 -4.08 15.31
N LYS A 196 -3.83 -3.59 16.37
CA LYS A 196 -4.50 -3.05 17.57
C LYS A 196 -5.37 -1.84 17.26
N GLN A 197 -4.92 -0.97 16.35
CA GLN A 197 -5.71 0.17 15.89
C GLN A 197 -6.96 -0.30 15.14
N ALA A 198 -6.81 -1.26 14.23
CA ALA A 198 -7.93 -1.83 13.50
C ALA A 198 -8.94 -2.54 14.42
N ASP A 199 -8.48 -3.29 15.42
CA ASP A 199 -9.36 -3.90 16.43
C ASP A 199 -10.11 -2.82 17.22
N HIS A 200 -9.39 -1.86 17.79
CA HIS A 200 -9.98 -0.79 18.57
C HIS A 200 -11.02 0.01 17.77
N ASP A 201 -10.73 0.35 16.52
CA ASP A 201 -11.56 1.26 15.74
C ASP A 201 -12.72 0.55 15.04
N TYR A 202 -12.51 -0.67 14.52
CA TYR A 202 -13.47 -1.35 13.64
C TYR A 202 -14.14 -2.57 14.24
N ALA A 203 -13.51 -3.28 15.18
CA ALA A 203 -14.07 -4.51 15.78
C ALA A 203 -15.17 -4.18 16.81
N ARG A 204 -16.28 -3.64 16.30
CA ARG A 204 -17.39 -3.09 17.06
C ARG A 204 -18.72 -3.61 16.52
N ASN A 205 -19.75 -3.43 17.33
CA ASN A 205 -21.13 -3.59 16.90
C ASN A 205 -21.62 -2.29 16.27
N PHE A 206 -22.43 -2.35 15.22
CA PHE A 206 -23.08 -1.20 14.61
C PHE A 206 -24.56 -1.52 14.41
N GLY A 207 -25.43 -0.66 14.91
CA GLY A 207 -26.87 -0.91 14.90
C GLY A 207 -27.71 0.31 14.53
N THR A 208 -28.99 0.04 14.26
CA THR A 208 -30.00 1.08 14.08
C THR A 208 -30.33 1.73 15.42
N ASN A 209 -30.23 3.06 15.51
CA ASN A 209 -30.59 3.81 16.72
C ASN A 209 -32.12 3.74 16.97
N CYS A 210 -32.53 3.08 18.05
CA CYS A 210 -33.95 2.99 18.44
C CYS A 210 -34.56 4.32 18.93
N ASN A 211 -33.76 5.37 19.12
CA ASN A 211 -34.16 6.60 19.82
C ASN A 211 -34.58 7.78 18.91
N GLY A 212 -34.77 7.58 17.60
CA GLY A 212 -35.04 8.70 16.70
C GLY A 212 -35.72 8.32 15.39
N GLY A 213 -37.01 7.99 15.46
CA GLY A 213 -37.90 7.88 14.30
C GLY A 213 -38.18 6.45 13.83
N ASN A 214 -39.32 6.28 13.15
CA ASN A 214 -39.78 5.03 12.53
C ASN A 214 -38.78 4.52 11.47
N SER A 215 -37.65 3.96 11.87
CA SER A 215 -36.85 3.13 10.98
C SER A 215 -37.57 1.80 10.81
N SER A 216 -38.18 1.59 9.64
CA SER A 216 -38.78 0.31 9.26
C SER A 216 -37.74 -0.80 9.04
N VAL A 217 -36.45 -0.44 9.09
CA VAL A 217 -35.31 -1.33 8.97
C VAL A 217 -34.59 -1.38 10.32
N ILE A 218 -34.46 -2.59 10.87
CA ILE A 218 -33.67 -2.93 12.05
C ILE A 218 -32.47 -3.72 11.55
N ALA A 219 -31.29 -3.14 11.65
CA ALA A 219 -30.05 -3.79 11.23
C ALA A 219 -29.05 -3.78 12.38
N ASN A 220 -28.34 -4.88 12.54
CA ASN A 220 -27.25 -4.99 13.49
C ASN A 220 -26.12 -5.83 12.90
N ILE A 221 -24.90 -5.30 12.92
CA ILE A 221 -23.71 -5.98 12.42
C ILE A 221 -22.58 -5.87 13.43
N THR A 222 -21.87 -6.98 13.66
CA THR A 222 -20.75 -7.02 14.59
C THR A 222 -19.50 -7.46 13.88
N PHE A 223 -18.45 -6.65 13.95
CA PHE A 223 -17.13 -7.00 13.44
C PHE A 223 -16.21 -7.51 14.55
N LYS A 224 -15.33 -8.43 14.21
CA LYS A 224 -14.25 -8.92 15.07
C LYS A 224 -12.97 -9.07 14.28
N GLN A 225 -11.84 -8.87 14.92
CA GLN A 225 -10.55 -9.19 14.34
C GLN A 225 -10.15 -10.61 14.73
N ASP A 226 -9.78 -11.43 13.74
CA ASP A 226 -9.18 -12.75 13.97
C ASP A 226 -7.66 -12.70 13.79
N ILE A 227 -7.00 -13.83 13.54
CA ILE A 227 -5.55 -13.87 13.32
C ILE A 227 -5.13 -13.21 12.01
N ASP A 228 -5.98 -13.15 10.99
CA ASP A 228 -5.62 -12.65 9.65
C ASP A 228 -6.19 -11.26 9.39
N SER A 229 -7.47 -11.01 9.69
CA SER A 229 -8.15 -9.77 9.30
C SER A 229 -9.35 -9.40 10.18
N LEU A 230 -10.02 -8.30 9.84
CA LEU A 230 -11.39 -8.05 10.29
C LEU A 230 -12.36 -9.00 9.60
N THR A 231 -13.36 -9.45 10.35
CA THR A 231 -14.41 -10.39 9.90
C THR A 231 -15.77 -9.95 10.41
N VAL A 232 -16.82 -10.34 9.68
CA VAL A 232 -18.21 -10.22 10.16
C VAL A 232 -18.50 -11.39 11.09
N SER A 233 -18.81 -11.08 12.35
CA SER A 233 -19.13 -12.08 13.38
C SER A 233 -20.64 -12.25 13.61
N SER A 234 -21.45 -11.23 13.29
CA SER A 234 -22.90 -11.32 13.25
C SER A 234 -23.44 -10.28 12.27
N PHE A 235 -24.51 -10.59 11.53
CA PHE A 235 -25.19 -9.60 10.68
C PHE A 235 -26.66 -9.96 10.54
N HIS A 236 -27.54 -9.12 11.09
CA HIS A 236 -28.98 -9.30 11.05
C HIS A 236 -29.68 -8.10 10.41
N LEU A 237 -30.70 -8.38 9.60
CA LEU A 237 -31.58 -7.38 8.99
C LEU A 237 -33.04 -7.82 9.15
N ASN A 238 -33.84 -7.06 9.90
CA ASN A 238 -35.26 -7.36 10.19
C ASN A 238 -35.49 -8.81 10.68
N GLY A 239 -34.53 -9.36 11.42
CA GLY A 239 -34.55 -10.73 11.93
C GLY A 239 -33.95 -11.78 10.98
N SER A 240 -33.65 -11.45 9.72
CA SER A 240 -32.94 -12.34 8.79
C SER A 240 -31.45 -12.35 9.06
N ASP A 241 -30.83 -13.53 8.97
CA ASP A 241 -29.39 -13.73 9.09
C ASP A 241 -28.68 -13.46 7.76
N MET A 242 -28.13 -12.26 7.63
CA MET A 242 -27.42 -11.82 6.45
C MET A 242 -26.04 -12.46 6.32
N LEU A 243 -25.42 -12.88 7.43
CA LEU A 243 -24.13 -13.56 7.42
C LEU A 243 -24.25 -14.95 6.77
N ALA A 244 -25.40 -15.60 6.92
CA ALA A 244 -25.72 -16.83 6.20
C ALA A 244 -26.15 -16.56 4.73
N SER A 245 -27.01 -15.57 4.50
CA SER A 245 -27.57 -15.32 3.17
C SER A 245 -26.58 -14.78 2.13
N ILE A 246 -25.57 -13.99 2.52
CA ILE A 246 -24.61 -13.42 1.57
C ILE A 246 -23.78 -14.52 0.88
N PRO A 247 -23.07 -15.43 1.60
CA PRO A 247 -22.37 -16.55 0.98
C PRO A 247 -23.28 -17.48 0.17
N GLU A 248 -24.52 -17.69 0.60
CA GLU A 248 -25.50 -18.49 -0.15
C GLU A 248 -25.79 -17.87 -1.52
N MET A 249 -26.03 -16.56 -1.57
CA MET A 249 -26.30 -15.84 -2.82
C MET A 249 -25.07 -15.84 -3.76
N TRP A 250 -23.87 -15.73 -3.20
CA TRP A 250 -22.63 -15.94 -3.96
C TRP A 250 -22.59 -17.35 -4.57
N ASN A 251 -22.77 -18.39 -3.76
CA ASN A 251 -22.76 -19.77 -4.25
C ASN A 251 -23.85 -20.06 -5.30
N LEU A 252 -25.05 -19.49 -5.16
CA LEU A 252 -26.13 -19.63 -6.14
C LEU A 252 -25.78 -19.01 -7.50
N THR A 253 -25.07 -17.88 -7.51
CA THR A 253 -24.74 -17.15 -8.74
C THR A 253 -23.40 -17.59 -9.36
N MET A 254 -22.49 -18.12 -8.54
CA MET A 254 -21.10 -18.39 -8.91
C MET A 254 -20.67 -19.86 -8.83
N GLY A 255 -21.42 -20.71 -8.13
CA GLY A 255 -20.99 -22.08 -7.82
C GLY A 255 -20.77 -22.98 -9.05
N GLN A 256 -21.30 -22.59 -10.21
CA GLN A 256 -21.08 -23.26 -11.49
C GLN A 256 -19.84 -22.75 -12.26
N TYR A 257 -19.25 -21.63 -11.84
CA TYR A 257 -18.09 -20.99 -12.50
C TYR A 257 -16.83 -20.98 -11.64
N SER A 258 -16.93 -21.29 -10.35
CA SER A 258 -15.84 -21.14 -9.38
C SER A 258 -15.99 -22.11 -8.21
N SER A 259 -14.93 -22.23 -7.40
CA SER A 259 -15.00 -22.94 -6.14
C SER A 259 -16.08 -22.34 -5.23
N PRO A 260 -16.80 -23.16 -4.44
CA PRO A 260 -17.74 -22.65 -3.46
C PRO A 260 -17.07 -21.67 -2.49
N VAL A 261 -17.82 -20.68 -2.06
CA VAL A 261 -17.40 -19.74 -1.03
C VAL A 261 -17.89 -20.20 0.35
N GLY A 262 -17.06 -19.99 1.36
CA GLY A 262 -17.32 -20.34 2.75
C GLY A 262 -18.15 -19.31 3.50
N PRO A 263 -18.58 -19.63 4.74
CA PRO A 263 -19.48 -18.78 5.52
C PRO A 263 -18.78 -17.54 6.11
N LYS A 264 -17.44 -17.49 6.09
CA LYS A 264 -16.68 -16.40 6.70
C LYS A 264 -16.56 -15.24 5.72
N LEU A 265 -16.99 -14.05 6.18
CA LEU A 265 -16.83 -12.81 5.43
C LEU A 265 -15.73 -11.95 6.06
N ARG A 266 -14.71 -11.62 5.27
CA ARG A 266 -13.57 -10.77 5.64
C ARG A 266 -13.75 -9.36 5.12
N LEU A 267 -13.11 -8.40 5.78
CA LEU A 267 -13.09 -7.01 5.33
C LEU A 267 -11.69 -6.59 4.91
N PHE A 268 -11.60 -5.97 3.73
CA PHE A 268 -10.36 -5.43 3.17
C PHE A 268 -10.54 -3.95 2.82
N PRO A 269 -9.66 -3.04 3.26
CA PRO A 269 -9.74 -1.64 2.88
C PRO A 269 -9.45 -1.48 1.39
N SER A 270 -10.11 -0.54 0.72
CA SER A 270 -9.88 -0.26 -0.71
C SER A 270 -9.07 1.01 -0.98
N ASP A 271 -8.62 1.70 0.07
CA ASP A 271 -7.98 3.03 0.05
C ASP A 271 -8.78 4.15 -0.66
N MET A 272 -10.08 3.92 -0.88
CA MET A 272 -10.97 4.92 -1.47
C MET A 272 -11.68 5.67 -0.36
N VAL A 273 -11.34 6.94 -0.23
CA VAL A 273 -11.90 7.85 0.78
C VAL A 273 -12.59 9.03 0.13
N LYS A 274 -13.67 9.50 0.74
CA LYS A 274 -14.45 10.64 0.25
C LYS A 274 -15.02 11.45 1.41
N GLN A 275 -14.99 12.78 1.28
CA GLN A 275 -15.71 13.67 2.20
C GLN A 275 -17.21 13.63 1.89
N THR A 276 -18.00 13.31 2.90
CA THR A 276 -19.43 13.05 2.80
C THR A 276 -20.17 13.87 3.86
N LYS A 277 -21.14 14.69 3.41
CA LYS A 277 -22.02 15.43 4.31
C LYS A 277 -23.16 14.54 4.76
N VAL A 278 -23.25 14.29 6.07
CA VAL A 278 -24.32 13.49 6.68
C VAL A 278 -25.06 14.42 7.64
N GLN A 279 -26.27 14.82 7.26
CA GLN A 279 -27.04 15.83 8.00
C GLN A 279 -26.23 17.13 8.22
N HIS A 280 -25.87 17.45 9.47
CA HIS A 280 -25.07 18.62 9.84
C HIS A 280 -23.58 18.28 10.07
N GLU A 281 -23.18 17.02 9.91
CA GLU A 281 -21.81 16.55 10.12
C GLU A 281 -21.09 16.39 8.77
N THR A 282 -19.79 16.68 8.75
CA THR A 282 -18.90 16.31 7.64
C THR A 282 -18.07 15.11 8.10
N LEU A 283 -18.29 13.97 7.44
CA LEU A 283 -17.61 12.71 7.74
C LEU A 283 -16.73 12.29 6.57
N THR A 284 -15.71 11.49 6.85
CA THR A 284 -14.92 10.82 5.82
C THR A 284 -15.44 9.39 5.64
N SER A 285 -16.05 9.10 4.49
CA SER A 285 -16.44 7.73 4.14
C SER A 285 -15.26 6.99 3.52
N GLU A 286 -14.98 5.79 4.02
CA GLU A 286 -13.95 4.87 3.54
C GLU A 286 -14.61 3.62 2.98
N MET A 287 -14.27 3.25 1.74
CA MET A 287 -14.77 2.02 1.14
C MET A 287 -13.94 0.83 1.56
N TRP A 288 -14.65 -0.23 1.93
CA TRP A 288 -14.12 -1.53 2.27
C TRP A 288 -14.82 -2.59 1.44
N LEU A 289 -14.08 -3.66 1.14
CA LEU A 289 -14.57 -4.83 0.43
C LEU A 289 -14.94 -5.92 1.42
N LEU A 290 -16.18 -6.38 1.38
CA LEU A 290 -16.68 -7.54 2.08
C LEU A 290 -16.46 -8.78 1.20
N TRP A 291 -15.62 -9.68 1.65
CA TRP A 291 -15.09 -10.75 0.82
C TRP A 291 -15.32 -12.12 1.46
N PRO A 292 -16.02 -13.06 0.81
CA PRO A 292 -16.15 -14.41 1.34
C PRO A 292 -14.84 -15.18 1.17
N GLU A 293 -14.49 -16.01 2.15
CA GLU A 293 -13.39 -16.95 1.98
C GLU A 293 -13.72 -17.97 0.89
N LEU A 294 -12.78 -18.26 0.00
CA LEU A 294 -12.93 -19.38 -0.92
C LEU A 294 -12.66 -20.68 -0.17
N ILE A 295 -13.48 -21.69 -0.42
CA ILE A 295 -13.19 -23.06 0.01
C ILE A 295 -12.21 -23.65 -1.01
N ASP A 296 -11.20 -24.37 -0.52
CA ASP A 296 -10.25 -25.10 -1.36
C ASP A 296 -11.01 -25.92 -2.42
N GLY A 297 -10.60 -25.75 -3.68
CA GLY A 297 -11.22 -26.43 -4.81
C GLY A 297 -10.97 -27.94 -4.80
N GLU A 298 -11.61 -28.64 -5.74
CA GLU A 298 -11.39 -30.08 -5.93
C GLU A 298 -9.91 -30.38 -6.20
N ARG A 299 -9.37 -31.36 -5.47
CA ARG A 299 -8.02 -31.85 -5.72
C ARG A 299 -8.08 -32.81 -6.90
N SER A 300 -7.15 -32.64 -7.83
CA SER A 300 -7.00 -33.50 -9.00
C SER A 300 -5.74 -34.34 -8.86
N ASP A 301 -5.82 -35.63 -9.18
CA ASP A 301 -4.67 -36.52 -9.30
C ASP A 301 -3.96 -36.38 -10.66
N LEU A 302 -4.42 -35.46 -11.52
CA LEU A 302 -3.78 -35.19 -12.80
C LEU A 302 -2.38 -34.60 -12.61
N PRO A 303 -1.42 -34.92 -13.50
CA PRO A 303 -0.07 -34.37 -13.43
C PRO A 303 -0.09 -32.84 -13.42
N GLY A 304 0.64 -32.24 -12.46
CA GLY A 304 0.76 -30.80 -12.36
C GLY A 304 -0.50 -30.09 -11.85
N ALA A 305 -1.40 -30.78 -11.14
CA ALA A 305 -2.50 -30.14 -10.43
C ALA A 305 -1.97 -29.09 -9.42
N GLY A 306 -2.64 -27.93 -9.34
CA GLY A 306 -2.32 -26.89 -8.36
C GLY A 306 -1.96 -25.48 -8.89
N PRO A 307 -1.36 -25.28 -10.08
CA PRO A 307 -1.02 -23.95 -10.59
C PRO A 307 -2.22 -23.00 -10.69
N GLU A 308 -3.41 -23.52 -11.02
CA GLU A 308 -4.64 -22.74 -11.06
C GLU A 308 -5.04 -22.16 -9.69
N HIS A 309 -4.56 -22.68 -8.56
CA HIS A 309 -4.82 -22.06 -7.26
C HIS A 309 -4.15 -20.68 -7.12
N ALA A 310 -3.15 -20.38 -7.95
CA ALA A 310 -2.47 -19.08 -7.96
C ALA A 310 -3.02 -18.12 -9.04
N ASN A 311 -4.13 -18.47 -9.69
CA ASN A 311 -4.74 -17.61 -10.72
C ASN A 311 -5.43 -16.38 -10.10
N CYS A 312 -5.90 -15.47 -10.97
CA CYS A 312 -6.56 -14.24 -10.56
C CYS A 312 -8.08 -14.38 -10.36
N MET A 313 -8.62 -15.60 -10.17
CA MET A 313 -10.08 -15.78 -10.08
C MET A 313 -10.67 -15.04 -8.89
N THR A 314 -10.01 -14.98 -7.73
CA THR A 314 -10.47 -14.13 -6.63
C THR A 314 -10.60 -12.66 -7.02
N TRP A 315 -9.85 -12.15 -7.99
CA TRP A 315 -10.03 -10.76 -8.41
C TRP A 315 -11.25 -10.57 -9.32
N THR A 316 -11.57 -11.54 -10.18
CA THR A 316 -12.64 -11.39 -11.19
C THR A 316 -14.06 -11.43 -10.62
N ILE A 317 -14.20 -11.85 -9.36
CA ILE A 317 -15.49 -12.09 -8.71
C ILE A 317 -15.94 -10.89 -7.86
N GLY A 318 -15.08 -9.89 -7.70
CA GLY A 318 -15.48 -8.62 -7.08
C GLY A 318 -16.51 -7.93 -7.94
N ASP A 319 -17.48 -7.24 -7.31
CA ASP A 319 -18.61 -6.60 -8.00
C ASP A 319 -19.55 -7.60 -8.71
N TRP A 320 -19.43 -8.93 -8.50
CA TRP A 320 -20.24 -9.92 -9.24
C TRP A 320 -21.71 -9.87 -8.87
N VAL A 321 -22.01 -9.87 -7.56
CA VAL A 321 -23.39 -9.93 -7.06
C VAL A 321 -23.87 -8.54 -6.67
N HIS A 322 -25.05 -8.19 -7.20
CA HIS A 322 -25.71 -6.92 -6.92
C HIS A 322 -27.06 -7.14 -6.25
N TYR A 323 -27.39 -6.29 -5.27
CA TYR A 323 -28.70 -6.22 -4.65
C TYR A 323 -29.14 -4.76 -4.52
N GLY A 324 -30.40 -4.46 -4.89
CA GLY A 324 -30.92 -3.09 -4.85
C GLY A 324 -30.20 -2.10 -5.78
N GLY A 325 -29.48 -2.59 -6.80
CA GLY A 325 -28.67 -1.80 -7.73
C GLY A 325 -27.28 -1.44 -7.20
N GLN A 326 -26.84 -2.04 -6.10
CA GLN A 326 -25.52 -1.84 -5.51
C GLN A 326 -24.80 -3.18 -5.37
N PRO A 327 -23.47 -3.20 -5.50
CA PRO A 327 -22.68 -4.40 -5.27
C PRO A 327 -22.64 -4.75 -3.78
N ILE A 328 -22.80 -6.03 -3.46
CA ILE A 328 -22.96 -6.49 -2.07
C ILE A 328 -21.63 -6.61 -1.32
N ASP A 329 -20.53 -6.64 -2.07
CA ASP A 329 -19.16 -6.67 -1.56
C ASP A 329 -18.63 -5.27 -1.22
N ARG A 330 -19.38 -4.18 -1.48
CA ARG A 330 -18.94 -2.83 -1.12
C ARG A 330 -19.69 -2.32 0.11
N VAL A 331 -18.93 -2.00 1.15
CA VAL A 331 -19.43 -1.41 2.40
C VAL A 331 -18.63 -0.16 2.75
N LEU A 332 -19.21 0.69 3.60
CA LEU A 332 -18.60 1.97 3.98
C LEU A 332 -18.43 2.05 5.49
N PHE A 333 -17.25 2.44 5.94
CA PHE A 333 -17.04 2.97 7.27
C PHE A 333 -17.00 4.50 7.22
N TYR A 334 -17.50 5.15 8.27
CA TYR A 334 -17.52 6.60 8.38
C TYR A 334 -16.64 7.03 9.55
N ARG A 335 -15.71 7.94 9.28
CA ARG A 335 -14.85 8.56 10.29
C ARG A 335 -15.23 10.01 10.54
N ASP A 336 -15.11 10.42 11.80
CA ASP A 336 -15.20 11.83 12.19
C ASP A 336 -13.91 12.60 11.87
N GLU A 337 -13.88 13.89 12.21
CA GLU A 337 -12.70 14.76 12.02
C GLU A 337 -11.47 14.33 12.84
N ASN A 338 -11.66 13.55 13.90
CA ASN A 338 -10.59 13.00 14.74
C ASN A 338 -10.10 11.63 14.21
N GLY A 339 -10.66 11.14 13.11
CA GLY A 339 -10.31 9.86 12.51
C GLY A 339 -10.94 8.65 13.20
N LYS A 340 -11.88 8.86 14.13
CA LYS A 340 -12.58 7.78 14.83
C LYS A 340 -13.69 7.22 13.96
N VAL A 341 -13.83 5.90 13.88
CA VAL A 341 -14.94 5.25 13.21
C VAL A 341 -16.22 5.48 14.02
N VAL A 342 -17.18 6.19 13.41
CA VAL A 342 -18.45 6.62 14.02
C VAL A 342 -19.66 6.08 13.28
N GLY A 343 -19.47 5.30 12.22
CA GLY A 343 -20.58 4.66 11.53
C GLY A 343 -20.16 3.63 10.52
N PHE A 344 -21.15 2.83 10.13
CA PHE A 344 -21.04 1.79 9.11
C PHE A 344 -22.28 1.84 8.21
N GLU A 345 -22.12 1.56 6.92
CA GLU A 345 -23.24 1.41 6.00
C GLU A 345 -22.98 0.25 5.03
N ALA A 346 -24.03 -0.53 4.79
CA ALA A 346 -24.12 -1.48 3.70
C ALA A 346 -25.08 -0.90 2.63
N PRO A 347 -24.58 -0.17 1.61
CA PRO A 347 -25.43 0.56 0.67
C PRO A 347 -26.46 -0.33 -0.04
N PHE A 348 -26.11 -1.58 -0.32
CA PHE A 348 -27.00 -2.56 -0.96
C PHE A 348 -28.26 -2.85 -0.14
N LEU A 349 -28.21 -2.75 1.19
CA LEU A 349 -29.37 -2.97 2.06
C LEU A 349 -30.14 -1.71 2.40
N ARG A 350 -29.65 -0.52 2.00
CA ARG A 350 -30.26 0.79 2.30
C ARG A 350 -30.56 0.97 3.80
N THR A 351 -29.68 0.47 4.66
CA THR A 351 -29.82 0.57 6.13
C THR A 351 -29.68 2.00 6.64
N GLY A 352 -29.16 2.91 5.82
CA GLY A 352 -28.55 4.15 6.29
C GLY A 352 -27.30 3.87 7.13
N ILE A 353 -26.77 4.91 7.77
CA ILE A 353 -25.58 4.83 8.59
C ILE A 353 -25.94 4.25 9.96
N LEU A 354 -25.47 3.03 10.22
CA LEU A 354 -25.50 2.37 11.51
C LEU A 354 -24.44 2.99 12.41
N ARG A 355 -24.77 3.18 13.70
CA ARG A 355 -23.88 3.79 14.68
C ARG A 355 -23.34 2.72 15.66
N PRO A 356 -22.13 2.90 16.20
CA PRO A 356 -21.53 1.97 17.16
C PRO A 356 -22.38 1.70 18.41
#